data_AF-A0A9X2D2Z2-F1
#
_entry.id   AF-A0A9X2D2Z2-F1
#
_cell.length_a   1.000
_cell.length_b   1.000
_cell.length_c   1.000
_cell.angle_alpha   90.00
_cell.angle_beta   90.00
_cell.angle_gamma   90.00
#
_symmetry.space_group_name_H-M   'P 1'
#
loop_
_entity.id
_entity.type
_entity.pdbx_description
1 polymer ?
#
loop_
_entity_poly.entity_id
_entity_poly.type
_entity_poly.pdbx_seq_one_letter_code
_entity_poly.pdbx_strand_id
1 'polypeptide(L)'
;MPQSDKNLPEITDNGLDEFVDKLLNRIADESDEGKQALLATMAIAQSLYNKPLESWFTGWFYVFSRTRGPEIVEVMKSIEVFPDAYTRLQDIKLLAKKGEWHPDSSYNYYLFVELIKSVPGYKPLDKELVHPITIKIKDKIIDKIDSFMYQYKANQLSIASREKEREAIRQSMQKSEDKVVVFDNLDKAQVSAPKNPEKTHFCLILTNQIWHLSWIDLTGKVYKLYPTDELISLLVNQKEHEDEQQKLIPEKQSDELSELFVKQKEHKEEQLRLIHEKQLKKECLKAREIFLEKVQLHINPKDPATRLPLNNESLIARGVVTSFILRGKPNQYSLYWINTLGKDTEISLAAYPQFKMWLDSQGALSEEQLPQLKSYLLSVNTAKTLTGIEDFKNELQECLTQGPKKAVNTGSQKTIPKRLEMSLFADVVKTVAEQHKKTSDKEEPQQKPSTVAKELIDSEEIPSAPTVSSTRLHADKYAALSLLFSQRGKQIAQEPRDETQPGHTLI
;
A
#
# COMPACT_ATOMS: atom_id res chain seq x y z
N MET A 1 -30.87 -25.60 -18.51
CA MET A 1 -32.30 -25.97 -18.59
C MET A 1 -33.10 -24.71 -18.95
N PRO A 2 -34.15 -24.80 -19.78
CA PRO A 2 -35.06 -23.67 -19.98
C PRO A 2 -35.76 -23.36 -18.65
N GLN A 3 -35.74 -22.09 -18.23
CA GLN A 3 -36.63 -21.61 -17.18
C GLN A 3 -38.03 -21.45 -17.78
N SER A 4 -39.08 -21.80 -17.03
CA SER A 4 -40.45 -21.69 -17.55
C SER A 4 -40.85 -20.22 -17.76
N ASP A 5 -41.26 -19.85 -18.97
CA ASP A 5 -41.42 -18.46 -19.45
C ASP A 5 -42.40 -17.57 -18.66
N LYS A 6 -43.17 -18.14 -17.73
CA LYS A 6 -44.32 -17.50 -17.08
C LYS A 6 -43.99 -16.27 -16.24
N ASN A 7 -42.74 -16.13 -15.77
CA ASN A 7 -42.32 -15.09 -14.81
C ASN A 7 -41.14 -14.23 -15.29
N LEU A 8 -40.87 -14.13 -16.59
CA LEU A 8 -39.87 -13.18 -17.09
C LEU A 8 -40.32 -11.71 -16.86
N PRO A 9 -39.44 -10.80 -16.39
CA PRO A 9 -39.77 -9.39 -16.26
C PRO A 9 -40.00 -8.71 -17.62
N GLU A 10 -40.88 -7.70 -17.61
CA GLU A 10 -41.15 -6.80 -18.73
C GLU A 10 -40.32 -5.52 -18.60
N ILE A 11 -39.93 -4.93 -19.73
CA ILE A 11 -39.18 -3.67 -19.77
C ILE A 11 -40.15 -2.50 -19.52
N THR A 12 -40.53 -2.34 -18.26
CA THR A 12 -41.34 -1.22 -17.76
C THR A 12 -40.46 0.01 -17.48
N ASP A 13 -41.05 1.21 -17.47
CA ASP A 13 -40.31 2.45 -17.19
C ASP A 13 -39.57 2.44 -15.83
N ASN A 14 -40.10 1.71 -14.83
CA ASN A 14 -39.45 1.55 -13.52
C ASN A 14 -38.25 0.57 -13.55
N GLY A 15 -38.27 -0.44 -14.43
CA GLY A 15 -37.15 -1.39 -14.61
C GLY A 15 -36.12 -0.93 -15.65
N LEU A 16 -36.37 0.20 -16.32
CA LEU A 16 -35.66 0.63 -17.51
C LEU A 16 -34.18 0.92 -17.26
N ASP A 17 -33.82 1.51 -16.11
CA ASP A 17 -32.42 1.77 -15.78
C ASP A 17 -31.62 0.48 -15.47
N GLU A 18 -32.24 -0.51 -14.84
CA GLU A 18 -31.62 -1.84 -14.64
C GLU A 18 -31.45 -2.58 -15.97
N PHE A 19 -32.41 -2.44 -16.89
CA PHE A 19 -32.27 -2.95 -18.26
C PHE A 19 -31.09 -2.28 -18.98
N VAL A 20 -31.00 -0.95 -18.93
CA VAL A 20 -29.91 -0.20 -19.58
C VAL A 20 -28.55 -0.56 -18.97
N ASP A 21 -28.43 -0.77 -17.65
CA ASP A 21 -27.17 -1.21 -17.04
C ASP A 21 -26.77 -2.64 -17.49
N LYS A 22 -27.73 -3.57 -17.62
CA LYS A 22 -27.46 -4.90 -18.20
C LYS A 22 -27.04 -4.82 -19.67
N LEU A 23 -27.68 -3.96 -20.46
CA LEU A 23 -27.32 -3.75 -21.86
C LEU A 23 -25.94 -3.08 -22.01
N LEU A 24 -25.62 -2.08 -21.18
CA LEU A 24 -24.31 -1.45 -21.13
C LEU A 24 -23.22 -2.47 -20.83
N ASN A 25 -23.41 -3.29 -19.80
CA ASN A 25 -22.50 -4.37 -19.44
C ASN A 25 -22.33 -5.39 -20.58
N ARG A 26 -23.38 -5.66 -21.37
CA ARG A 26 -23.30 -6.59 -22.52
C ARG A 26 -22.53 -6.03 -23.72
N ILE A 27 -22.54 -4.71 -23.92
CA ILE A 27 -21.73 -4.05 -24.96
C ILE A 27 -20.26 -3.90 -24.48
N ALA A 28 -20.07 -3.63 -23.18
CA ALA A 28 -18.78 -3.52 -22.51
C ALA A 28 -18.08 -4.86 -22.19
N ASP A 29 -18.64 -5.98 -22.67
CA ASP A 29 -18.22 -7.34 -22.34
C ASP A 29 -16.89 -7.71 -23.01
N GLU A 30 -15.76 -7.45 -22.34
CA GLU A 30 -14.38 -7.68 -22.81
C GLU A 30 -14.00 -9.18 -23.00
N SER A 31 -14.95 -10.10 -22.85
CA SER A 31 -14.77 -11.51 -23.24
C SER A 31 -14.79 -11.66 -24.77
N ASP A 32 -14.26 -12.78 -25.27
CA ASP A 32 -14.37 -13.13 -26.69
C ASP A 32 -15.81 -13.52 -27.05
N GLU A 33 -16.54 -14.15 -26.13
CA GLU A 33 -17.97 -14.44 -26.24
C GLU A 33 -18.82 -13.17 -26.32
N GLY A 34 -18.47 -12.15 -25.53
CA GLY A 34 -19.08 -10.82 -25.57
C GLY A 34 -18.81 -10.09 -26.87
N LYS A 35 -17.54 -10.10 -27.33
CA LYS A 35 -17.12 -9.55 -28.62
C LYS A 35 -17.88 -10.20 -29.78
N GLN A 36 -17.88 -11.53 -29.85
CA GLN A 36 -18.55 -12.27 -30.93
C GLN A 36 -20.07 -12.09 -30.89
N ALA A 37 -20.70 -12.03 -29.71
CA ALA A 37 -22.12 -11.73 -29.60
C ALA A 37 -22.47 -10.31 -30.06
N LEU A 38 -21.65 -9.31 -29.73
CA LEU A 38 -21.83 -7.93 -30.21
C LEU A 38 -21.67 -7.84 -31.74
N LEU A 39 -20.61 -8.44 -32.30
CA LEU A 39 -20.38 -8.48 -33.74
C LEU A 39 -21.50 -9.23 -34.49
N ALA A 40 -21.99 -10.34 -33.96
CA ALA A 40 -23.14 -11.05 -34.52
C ALA A 40 -24.42 -10.20 -34.48
N THR A 41 -24.66 -9.48 -33.38
CA THR A 41 -25.80 -8.55 -33.25
C THR A 41 -25.72 -7.42 -34.29
N MET A 42 -24.53 -6.84 -34.48
CA MET A 42 -24.27 -5.83 -35.51
C MET A 42 -24.46 -6.36 -36.93
N ALA A 43 -24.02 -7.59 -37.21
CA ALA A 43 -24.18 -8.26 -38.51
C ALA A 43 -25.65 -8.57 -38.82
N ILE A 44 -26.44 -9.03 -37.83
CA ILE A 44 -27.88 -9.24 -37.98
C ILE A 44 -28.56 -7.90 -38.32
N ALA A 45 -28.29 -6.83 -37.55
CA ALA A 45 -28.82 -5.50 -37.82
C ALA A 45 -28.41 -4.96 -39.21
N GLN A 46 -27.19 -5.23 -39.66
CA GLN A 46 -26.71 -4.85 -40.99
C GLN A 46 -27.45 -5.63 -42.08
N SER A 47 -27.72 -6.92 -41.86
CA SER A 47 -28.52 -7.74 -42.77
C SER A 47 -29.97 -7.23 -42.89
N LEU A 48 -30.59 -6.80 -41.78
CA LEU A 48 -31.94 -6.20 -41.78
C LEU A 48 -31.96 -4.88 -42.55
N TYR A 49 -31.01 -3.99 -42.27
CA TYR A 49 -30.83 -2.70 -42.94
C TYR A 49 -30.60 -2.82 -44.45
N ASN A 50 -29.95 -3.91 -44.88
CA ASN A 50 -29.65 -4.20 -46.29
C ASN A 50 -30.75 -5.00 -47.02
N LYS A 51 -31.83 -5.46 -46.35
CA LYS A 51 -32.93 -6.16 -47.04
C LYS A 51 -33.57 -5.23 -48.09
N PRO A 52 -33.76 -5.70 -49.34
CA PRO A 52 -34.44 -4.91 -50.36
C PRO A 52 -35.93 -4.79 -50.03
N LEU A 53 -36.51 -3.61 -50.32
CA LEU A 53 -37.96 -3.43 -50.31
C LEU A 53 -38.57 -4.14 -51.54
N GLU A 54 -39.72 -4.80 -51.34
CA GLU A 54 -40.35 -5.67 -52.36
C GLU A 54 -40.81 -4.91 -53.62
N SER A 55 -41.03 -3.60 -53.52
CA SER A 55 -41.38 -2.76 -54.68
C SER A 55 -40.11 -2.32 -55.44
N TRP A 56 -39.96 -2.82 -56.65
CA TRP A 56 -38.84 -2.57 -57.58
C TRP A 56 -38.41 -1.10 -57.67
N PHE A 57 -39.38 -0.17 -57.82
CA PHE A 57 -39.09 1.27 -57.93
C PHE A 57 -38.56 1.84 -56.61
N THR A 58 -39.11 1.42 -55.47
CA THR A 58 -38.59 1.83 -54.15
C THR A 58 -37.23 1.22 -53.85
N GLY A 59 -36.98 -0.03 -54.28
CA GLY A 59 -35.71 -0.73 -54.07
C GLY A 59 -34.52 -0.01 -54.69
N TRP A 60 -34.68 0.59 -55.88
CA TRP A 60 -33.61 1.37 -56.52
C TRP A 60 -33.25 2.64 -55.73
N PHE A 61 -34.24 3.45 -55.35
CA PHE A 61 -34.02 4.63 -54.49
C PHE A 61 -33.48 4.25 -53.10
N TYR A 62 -33.98 3.16 -52.52
CA TYR A 62 -33.55 2.63 -51.23
C TYR A 62 -32.07 2.28 -51.25
N VAL A 63 -31.58 1.53 -52.25
CA VAL A 63 -30.14 1.23 -52.40
C VAL A 63 -29.30 2.51 -52.53
N PHE A 64 -29.76 3.52 -53.28
CA PHE A 64 -29.01 4.78 -53.43
C PHE A 64 -28.94 5.60 -52.12
N SER A 65 -29.97 5.55 -51.28
CA SER A 65 -30.00 6.24 -49.97
C SER A 65 -29.08 5.65 -48.88
N ARG A 66 -28.55 4.43 -49.08
CA ARG A 66 -27.91 3.61 -48.03
C ARG A 66 -26.42 3.92 -47.80
N THR A 67 -26.09 5.18 -47.55
CA THR A 67 -24.69 5.67 -47.47
C THR A 67 -23.86 5.13 -46.28
N ARG A 68 -24.48 4.69 -45.17
CA ARG A 68 -23.77 4.30 -43.93
C ARG A 68 -23.11 2.90 -43.93
N GLY A 69 -23.21 2.13 -45.01
CA GLY A 69 -22.62 0.78 -45.10
C GLY A 69 -21.14 0.71 -44.68
N PRO A 70 -20.24 1.58 -45.18
CA PRO A 70 -18.82 1.57 -44.82
C PRO A 70 -18.54 1.88 -43.34
N GLU A 71 -19.25 2.85 -42.75
CA GLU A 71 -19.09 3.23 -41.33
C GLU A 71 -19.44 2.07 -40.38
N ILE A 72 -20.45 1.27 -40.74
CA ILE A 72 -20.83 0.08 -39.97
C ILE A 72 -19.70 -0.96 -39.99
N VAL A 73 -19.10 -1.20 -41.16
CA VAL A 73 -17.98 -2.15 -41.32
C VAL A 73 -16.72 -1.65 -40.62
N GLU A 74 -16.45 -0.35 -40.66
CA GLU A 74 -15.33 0.28 -39.95
C GLU A 74 -15.46 0.08 -38.43
N VAL A 75 -16.64 0.31 -37.85
CA VAL A 75 -16.87 0.09 -36.41
C VAL A 75 -16.87 -1.39 -36.03
N MET A 76 -17.43 -2.29 -36.85
CA MET A 76 -17.31 -3.74 -36.60
C MET A 76 -15.84 -4.17 -36.56
N LYS A 77 -15.01 -3.67 -37.49
CA LYS A 77 -13.56 -3.91 -37.50
C LYS A 77 -12.85 -3.27 -36.31
N SER A 78 -13.27 -2.08 -35.87
CA SER A 78 -12.76 -1.44 -34.65
C SER A 78 -12.98 -2.33 -33.41
N ILE A 79 -14.20 -2.84 -33.23
CA ILE A 79 -14.60 -3.73 -32.14
C ILE A 79 -13.90 -5.10 -32.21
N GLU A 80 -13.57 -5.58 -33.40
CA GLU A 80 -12.79 -6.80 -33.63
C GLU A 80 -11.31 -6.64 -33.22
N VAL A 81 -10.69 -5.50 -33.57
CA VAL A 81 -9.27 -5.19 -33.32
C VAL A 81 -9.01 -4.67 -31.90
N PHE A 82 -9.92 -3.88 -31.34
CA PHE A 82 -9.82 -3.25 -30.03
C PHE A 82 -10.89 -3.83 -29.09
N PRO A 83 -10.57 -4.91 -28.36
CA PRO A 83 -11.54 -5.61 -27.52
C PRO A 83 -11.88 -4.89 -26.21
N ASP A 84 -11.31 -3.72 -25.93
CA ASP A 84 -11.51 -2.99 -24.66
C ASP A 84 -12.90 -2.32 -24.58
N ALA A 85 -13.45 -2.25 -23.36
CA ALA A 85 -14.79 -1.72 -23.15
C ALA A 85 -14.93 -0.24 -23.53
N TYR A 86 -13.86 0.56 -23.40
CA TYR A 86 -13.92 2.00 -23.65
C TYR A 86 -14.09 2.30 -25.14
N THR A 87 -13.29 1.66 -26.00
CA THR A 87 -13.38 1.81 -27.46
C THR A 87 -14.73 1.33 -28.00
N ARG A 88 -15.20 0.14 -27.58
CA ARG A 88 -16.52 -0.39 -27.99
C ARG A 88 -17.67 0.54 -27.63
N LEU A 89 -17.70 1.04 -26.39
CA LEU A 89 -18.75 1.97 -25.94
C LEU A 89 -18.66 3.32 -26.65
N GLN A 90 -17.45 3.83 -26.93
CA GLN A 90 -17.25 5.04 -27.71
C GLN A 90 -17.80 4.91 -29.13
N ASP A 91 -17.52 3.80 -29.82
CA ASP A 91 -17.92 3.60 -31.21
C ASP A 91 -19.42 3.31 -31.36
N ILE A 92 -20.02 2.53 -30.44
CA ILE A 92 -21.48 2.33 -30.39
C ILE A 92 -22.21 3.66 -30.13
N LYS A 93 -21.68 4.50 -29.23
CA LYS A 93 -22.18 5.86 -29.00
C LYS A 93 -22.02 6.76 -30.24
N LEU A 94 -20.93 6.62 -30.99
CA LEU A 94 -20.71 7.37 -32.23
C LEU A 94 -21.71 6.96 -33.33
N LEU A 95 -21.92 5.66 -33.53
CA LEU A 95 -22.95 5.13 -34.42
C LEU A 95 -24.34 5.66 -34.03
N ALA A 96 -24.69 5.58 -32.74
CA ALA A 96 -25.98 5.99 -32.21
C ALA A 96 -26.27 7.49 -32.40
N LYS A 97 -25.27 8.37 -32.17
CA LYS A 97 -25.41 9.83 -32.31
C LYS A 97 -25.43 10.31 -33.78
N LYS A 98 -24.85 9.58 -34.73
CA LYS A 98 -24.76 9.99 -36.16
C LYS A 98 -25.96 9.60 -37.04
N GLY A 99 -26.74 8.60 -36.65
CA GLY A 99 -27.77 8.01 -37.50
C GLY A 99 -29.20 8.47 -37.20
N GLU A 100 -30.07 8.38 -38.20
CA GLU A 100 -31.52 8.48 -38.07
C GLU A 100 -32.09 7.33 -37.20
N TRP A 101 -33.38 7.42 -36.84
CA TRP A 101 -34.03 6.48 -35.90
C TRP A 101 -35.41 5.98 -36.37
N HIS A 102 -35.62 5.92 -37.68
CA HIS A 102 -36.85 5.40 -38.30
C HIS A 102 -37.02 3.88 -38.08
N PRO A 103 -38.22 3.39 -37.68
CA PRO A 103 -38.45 1.99 -37.32
C PRO A 103 -38.08 0.99 -38.42
N ASP A 104 -38.51 1.25 -39.65
CA ASP A 104 -38.43 0.29 -40.75
C ASP A 104 -37.18 0.50 -41.64
N SER A 105 -36.38 1.55 -41.37
CA SER A 105 -35.31 1.97 -42.28
C SER A 105 -33.99 2.39 -41.63
N SER A 106 -33.87 2.51 -40.30
CA SER A 106 -32.58 2.86 -39.68
C SER A 106 -31.76 1.64 -39.21
N TYR A 107 -30.47 1.62 -39.58
CA TYR A 107 -29.50 0.69 -38.99
C TYR A 107 -29.41 0.83 -37.47
N ASN A 108 -29.43 2.07 -36.94
CA ASN A 108 -29.35 2.30 -35.50
C ASN A 108 -30.55 1.71 -34.77
N TYR A 109 -31.74 1.83 -35.38
CA TYR A 109 -32.96 1.24 -34.82
C TYR A 109 -32.88 -0.29 -34.83
N TYR A 110 -32.51 -0.91 -35.97
CA TYR A 110 -32.30 -2.36 -36.03
C TYR A 110 -31.23 -2.84 -35.04
N LEU A 111 -30.09 -2.15 -34.95
CA LEU A 111 -29.02 -2.44 -34.00
C LEU A 111 -29.52 -2.44 -32.56
N PHE A 112 -30.28 -1.41 -32.18
CA PHE A 112 -30.81 -1.32 -30.82
C PHE A 112 -31.92 -2.35 -30.55
N VAL A 113 -32.76 -2.69 -31.52
CA VAL A 113 -33.77 -3.75 -31.39
C VAL A 113 -33.12 -5.13 -31.20
N GLU A 114 -32.07 -5.46 -31.96
CA GLU A 114 -31.33 -6.72 -31.76
C GLU A 114 -30.49 -6.71 -30.48
N LEU A 115 -29.88 -5.58 -30.11
CA LEU A 115 -29.20 -5.40 -28.82
C LEU A 115 -30.15 -5.65 -27.63
N ILE A 116 -31.36 -5.09 -27.67
CA ILE A 116 -32.40 -5.31 -26.64
C ILE A 116 -32.74 -6.80 -26.52
N LYS A 117 -32.93 -7.50 -27.66
CA LYS A 117 -33.17 -8.96 -27.67
C LYS A 117 -31.98 -9.77 -27.17
N SER A 118 -30.75 -9.26 -27.26
CA SER A 118 -29.54 -9.96 -26.81
C SER A 118 -29.35 -9.96 -25.29
N VAL A 119 -30.14 -9.17 -24.54
CA VAL A 119 -30.13 -9.16 -23.07
C VAL A 119 -30.98 -10.33 -22.55
N PRO A 120 -30.40 -11.36 -21.90
CA PRO A 120 -31.15 -12.50 -21.43
C PRO A 120 -32.04 -12.15 -20.22
N GLY A 121 -33.15 -12.88 -20.07
CA GLY A 121 -33.99 -12.80 -18.88
C GLY A 121 -35.07 -11.71 -18.88
N TYR A 122 -35.46 -11.19 -20.05
CA TYR A 122 -36.62 -10.30 -20.22
C TYR A 122 -37.59 -10.86 -21.26
N LYS A 123 -38.88 -10.46 -21.19
CA LYS A 123 -39.83 -10.75 -22.26
C LYS A 123 -39.49 -9.98 -23.55
N PRO A 124 -39.74 -10.54 -24.75
CA PRO A 124 -39.77 -9.79 -25.99
C PRO A 124 -40.76 -8.60 -25.90
N LEU A 125 -40.41 -7.48 -26.53
CA LEU A 125 -41.27 -6.30 -26.57
C LEU A 125 -42.45 -6.48 -27.54
N ASP A 126 -43.65 -6.08 -27.11
CA ASP A 126 -44.81 -5.96 -27.98
C ASP A 126 -44.58 -4.92 -29.09
N LYS A 127 -45.10 -5.19 -30.29
CA LYS A 127 -44.83 -4.41 -31.51
C LYS A 127 -45.06 -2.90 -31.35
N GLU A 128 -46.11 -2.52 -30.63
CA GLU A 128 -46.49 -1.13 -30.38
C GLU A 128 -45.53 -0.43 -29.39
N LEU A 129 -44.88 -1.20 -28.51
CA LEU A 129 -43.96 -0.70 -27.49
C LEU A 129 -42.49 -0.69 -27.93
N VAL A 130 -42.12 -1.47 -28.96
CA VAL A 130 -40.72 -1.54 -29.45
C VAL A 130 -40.15 -0.14 -29.71
N HIS A 131 -40.82 0.67 -30.53
CA HIS A 131 -40.29 1.97 -30.92
C HIS A 131 -40.09 2.94 -29.74
N PRO A 132 -41.12 3.28 -28.93
CA PRO A 132 -40.94 4.21 -27.82
C PRO A 132 -39.92 3.71 -26.77
N ILE A 133 -39.84 2.40 -26.52
CA ILE A 133 -38.86 1.84 -25.58
C ILE A 133 -37.44 1.87 -26.18
N THR A 134 -37.25 1.51 -27.46
CA THR A 134 -35.95 1.61 -28.15
C THR A 134 -35.39 3.05 -28.12
N ILE A 135 -36.22 4.07 -28.33
CA ILE A 135 -35.79 5.47 -28.24
C ILE A 135 -35.37 5.83 -26.79
N LYS A 136 -36.19 5.50 -25.78
CA LYS A 136 -35.86 5.73 -24.36
C LYS A 136 -34.55 5.03 -23.94
N ILE A 137 -34.32 3.79 -24.41
CA ILE A 137 -33.10 3.02 -24.14
C ILE A 137 -31.88 3.67 -24.80
N LYS A 138 -32.00 4.19 -26.03
CA LYS A 138 -30.93 4.92 -26.70
C LYS A 138 -30.50 6.15 -25.91
N ASP A 139 -31.42 7.00 -25.47
CA ASP A 139 -31.05 8.21 -24.72
C ASP A 139 -30.36 7.84 -23.39
N LYS A 140 -30.97 6.95 -22.60
CA LYS A 140 -30.40 6.48 -21.32
C LYS A 140 -29.04 5.81 -21.48
N ILE A 141 -28.81 4.97 -22.50
CA ILE A 141 -27.50 4.31 -22.66
C ILE A 141 -26.43 5.28 -23.13
N ILE A 142 -26.78 6.28 -23.95
CA ILE A 142 -25.85 7.36 -24.32
C ILE A 142 -25.37 8.10 -23.08
N ASP A 143 -26.30 8.49 -22.18
CA ASP A 143 -25.96 9.18 -20.93
C ASP A 143 -25.09 8.30 -20.00
N LYS A 144 -25.41 7.00 -19.91
CA LYS A 144 -24.61 6.02 -19.15
C LYS A 144 -23.22 5.83 -19.73
N ILE A 145 -23.06 5.82 -21.06
CA ILE A 145 -21.74 5.77 -21.72
C ILE A 145 -20.97 7.08 -21.47
N ASP A 146 -21.60 8.24 -21.61
CA ASP A 146 -20.96 9.53 -21.33
C ASP A 146 -20.50 9.62 -19.85
N SER A 147 -21.30 9.11 -18.90
CA SER A 147 -20.90 8.95 -17.49
C SER A 147 -19.74 7.95 -17.31
N PHE A 148 -19.77 6.78 -17.96
CA PHE A 148 -18.71 5.77 -17.87
C PHE A 148 -17.38 6.31 -18.40
N MET A 149 -17.38 6.95 -19.57
CA MET A 149 -16.18 7.53 -20.18
C MET A 149 -15.58 8.63 -19.29
N TYR A 150 -16.40 9.44 -18.63
CA TYR A 150 -15.95 10.43 -17.66
C TYR A 150 -15.29 9.79 -16.43
N GLN A 151 -15.95 8.80 -15.82
CA GLN A 151 -15.41 8.07 -14.66
C GLN A 151 -14.11 7.32 -15.01
N TYR A 152 -14.04 6.68 -16.17
CA TYR A 152 -12.84 6.01 -16.68
C TYR A 152 -11.67 6.98 -16.82
N LYS A 153 -11.88 8.14 -17.46
CA LYS A 153 -10.84 9.17 -17.61
C LYS A 153 -10.37 9.73 -16.27
N ALA A 154 -11.28 9.95 -15.32
CA ALA A 154 -10.94 10.40 -13.97
C ALA A 154 -10.11 9.34 -13.21
N ASN A 155 -10.45 8.06 -13.34
CA ASN A 155 -9.71 6.96 -12.74
C ASN A 155 -8.29 6.83 -13.34
N GLN A 156 -8.15 6.88 -14.66
CA GLN A 156 -6.84 6.86 -15.34
C GLN A 156 -5.91 7.99 -14.87
N LEU A 157 -6.45 9.21 -14.71
CA LEU A 157 -5.69 10.34 -14.13
C LEU A 157 -5.30 10.09 -12.67
N SER A 158 -6.17 9.48 -11.87
CA SER A 158 -5.85 9.09 -10.48
C SER A 158 -4.81 7.96 -10.39
N ILE A 159 -4.77 7.04 -11.35
CA ILE A 159 -3.77 5.97 -11.42
C ILE A 159 -2.41 6.57 -11.76
N ALA A 160 -2.30 7.33 -12.85
CA ALA A 160 -1.07 7.98 -13.27
C ALA A 160 -0.50 8.94 -12.19
N SER A 161 -1.37 9.64 -11.45
CA SER A 161 -0.94 10.47 -10.31
C SER A 161 -0.33 9.65 -9.17
N ARG A 162 -0.93 8.50 -8.83
CA ARG A 162 -0.42 7.60 -7.79
C ARG A 162 0.86 6.87 -8.21
N GLU A 163 1.02 6.57 -9.50
CA GLU A 163 2.25 6.00 -10.03
C GLU A 163 3.41 7.00 -9.97
N LYS A 164 3.16 8.26 -10.35
CA LYS A 164 4.13 9.34 -10.18
C LYS A 164 4.51 9.58 -8.71
N GLU A 165 3.55 9.50 -7.80
CA GLU A 165 3.78 9.58 -6.35
C GLU A 165 4.64 8.41 -5.85
N ARG A 166 4.30 7.16 -6.21
CA ARG A 166 5.09 5.96 -5.88
C ARG A 166 6.51 6.03 -6.41
N GLU A 167 6.71 6.50 -7.63
CA GLU A 167 8.04 6.64 -8.22
C GLU A 167 8.86 7.76 -7.55
N ALA A 168 8.23 8.88 -7.16
CA ALA A 168 8.88 9.90 -6.34
C ALA A 168 9.30 9.36 -4.96
N ILE A 169 8.44 8.56 -4.31
CA ILE A 169 8.76 7.87 -3.05
C ILE A 169 9.92 6.88 -3.25
N ARG A 170 9.89 6.07 -4.31
CA ARG A 170 10.96 5.12 -4.67
C ARG A 170 12.30 5.82 -4.86
N GLN A 171 12.32 6.93 -5.61
CA GLN A 171 13.53 7.74 -5.82
C GLN A 171 14.02 8.40 -4.52
N SER A 172 13.12 8.78 -3.61
CA SER A 172 13.49 9.29 -2.29
C SER A 172 14.11 8.20 -1.41
N MET A 173 13.53 7.01 -1.39
CA MET A 173 14.05 5.84 -0.69
C MET A 173 15.44 5.46 -1.23
N GLN A 174 15.61 5.35 -2.55
CA GLN A 174 16.91 5.06 -3.15
C GLN A 174 17.97 6.12 -2.81
N LYS A 175 17.63 7.42 -2.86
CA LYS A 175 18.52 8.52 -2.42
C LYS A 175 18.85 8.48 -0.92
N SER A 176 18.12 7.71 -0.11
CA SER A 176 18.46 7.45 1.29
C SER A 176 19.36 6.21 1.44
N GLU A 177 19.12 5.15 0.66
CA GLU A 177 19.95 3.94 0.59
C GLU A 177 21.37 4.25 0.05
N ASP A 178 21.48 5.08 -0.99
CA ASP A 178 22.76 5.49 -1.59
C ASP A 178 23.65 6.29 -0.63
N LYS A 179 23.07 6.83 0.46
CA LYS A 179 23.79 7.49 1.56
C LYS A 179 24.24 6.53 2.66
N VAL A 180 23.98 5.23 2.56
CA VAL A 180 24.38 4.24 3.58
C VAL A 180 25.61 3.47 3.11
N VAL A 181 26.60 3.34 4.01
CA VAL A 181 27.76 2.47 3.81
C VAL A 181 27.89 1.52 5.00
N VAL A 182 28.03 0.23 4.71
CA VAL A 182 28.22 -0.83 5.71
C VAL A 182 29.63 -1.39 5.55
N PHE A 183 30.36 -1.53 6.66
CA PHE A 183 31.75 -1.99 6.71
C PHE A 183 31.90 -3.31 7.47
N ASP A 184 32.82 -4.15 6.98
CA ASP A 184 33.30 -5.38 7.60
C ASP A 184 34.22 -5.17 8.81
N ASN A 185 34.80 -3.97 8.95
CA ASN A 185 35.79 -3.62 9.96
C ASN A 185 35.51 -2.24 10.56
N LEU A 186 35.64 -2.15 11.89
CA LEU A 186 35.29 -0.96 12.66
C LEU A 186 36.23 0.22 12.40
N ASP A 187 37.54 -0.05 12.28
CA ASP A 187 38.57 0.98 12.07
C ASP A 187 38.36 1.68 10.71
N LYS A 188 38.09 0.92 9.64
CA LYS A 188 37.69 1.44 8.32
C LYS A 188 36.47 2.36 8.44
N ALA A 189 35.44 1.92 9.17
CA ALA A 189 34.20 2.67 9.36
C ALA A 189 34.44 4.00 10.10
N GLN A 190 35.20 3.96 11.21
CA GLN A 190 35.56 5.15 11.99
C GLN A 190 36.46 6.12 11.23
N VAL A 191 37.36 5.63 10.38
CA VAL A 191 38.22 6.47 9.51
C VAL A 191 37.45 7.05 8.31
N SER A 192 36.37 6.40 7.85
CA SER A 192 35.53 6.87 6.75
C SER A 192 34.47 7.90 7.19
N ALA A 193 33.87 7.72 8.36
CA ALA A 193 32.77 8.56 8.87
C ALA A 193 33.06 10.08 8.88
N PRO A 194 34.19 10.58 9.42
CA PRO A 194 34.47 12.03 9.40
C PRO A 194 34.94 12.54 8.02
N LYS A 195 35.24 11.66 7.06
CA LYS A 195 35.65 12.04 5.70
C LYS A 195 34.48 12.17 4.73
N ASN A 196 33.38 11.46 5.00
CA ASN A 196 32.18 11.41 4.15
C ASN A 196 30.94 11.75 5.00
N PRO A 197 30.82 13.00 5.52
CA PRO A 197 29.76 13.37 6.46
C PRO A 197 28.34 13.36 5.85
N GLU A 198 28.24 13.23 4.53
CA GLU A 198 26.98 13.04 3.81
C GLU A 198 26.43 11.59 3.89
N LYS A 199 27.20 10.64 4.43
CA LYS A 199 26.86 9.22 4.50
C LYS A 199 26.70 8.69 5.93
N THR A 200 25.67 7.87 6.14
CA THR A 200 25.50 7.11 7.39
C THR A 200 26.40 5.88 7.37
N HIS A 201 27.29 5.77 8.35
CA HIS A 201 28.28 4.70 8.44
C HIS A 201 27.84 3.64 9.46
N PHE A 202 27.78 2.39 9.01
CA PHE A 202 27.55 1.22 9.84
C PHE A 202 28.75 0.27 9.77
N CYS A 203 28.97 -0.49 10.83
CA CYS A 203 29.87 -1.63 10.83
C CYS A 203 29.10 -2.87 11.30
N LEU A 204 29.26 -3.98 10.58
CA LEU A 204 28.62 -5.25 10.87
C LEU A 204 29.71 -6.32 10.95
N ILE A 205 29.88 -6.89 12.14
CA ILE A 205 30.93 -7.89 12.43
C ILE A 205 30.28 -9.17 12.96
N LEU A 206 30.68 -10.32 12.42
CA LEU A 206 30.35 -11.62 13.00
C LEU A 206 31.39 -11.97 14.08
N THR A 207 30.98 -12.20 15.31
CA THR A 207 31.86 -12.63 16.41
C THR A 207 31.18 -13.77 17.18
N ASN A 208 31.87 -14.91 17.32
CA ASN A 208 31.34 -16.10 17.99
C ASN A 208 29.97 -16.56 17.44
N GLN A 209 29.78 -16.49 16.12
CA GLN A 209 28.52 -16.71 15.38
C GLN A 209 27.38 -15.73 15.71
N ILE A 210 27.63 -14.65 16.47
CA ILE A 210 26.66 -13.57 16.75
C ILE A 210 27.00 -12.36 15.89
N TRP A 211 26.01 -11.82 15.18
CA TRP A 211 26.15 -10.58 14.42
C TRP A 211 26.09 -9.36 15.35
N HIS A 212 27.09 -8.48 15.24
CA HIS A 212 27.18 -7.23 15.98
C HIS A 212 27.06 -6.06 15.01
N LEU A 213 25.92 -5.37 15.03
CA LEU A 213 25.71 -4.13 14.31
C LEU A 213 26.17 -2.94 15.17
N SER A 214 26.93 -2.04 14.57
CA SER A 214 27.31 -0.76 15.18
C SER A 214 27.08 0.38 14.20
N TRP A 215 26.62 1.52 14.71
CA TRP A 215 26.49 2.77 13.96
C TRP A 215 27.59 3.74 14.42
N ILE A 216 28.19 4.44 13.47
CA ILE A 216 29.25 5.42 13.69
C ILE A 216 28.69 6.81 13.37
N ASP A 217 28.79 7.75 14.32
CA ASP A 217 28.40 9.14 14.08
C ASP A 217 29.51 9.97 13.40
N LEU A 218 29.18 11.22 13.09
CA LEU A 218 30.06 12.18 12.41
C LEU A 218 31.32 12.56 13.22
N THR A 219 31.36 12.22 14.52
CA THR A 219 32.54 12.40 15.39
C THR A 219 33.43 11.16 15.44
N GLY A 220 33.04 10.08 14.76
CA GLY A 220 33.71 8.77 14.81
C GLY A 220 33.34 7.94 16.05
N LYS A 221 32.36 8.38 16.85
CA LYS A 221 31.90 7.66 18.05
C LYS A 221 30.96 6.52 17.66
N VAL A 222 31.17 5.38 18.30
CA VAL A 222 30.52 4.10 17.98
C VAL A 222 29.36 3.82 18.94
N TYR A 223 28.19 3.53 18.41
CA TYR A 223 27.00 3.09 19.14
C TYR A 223 26.68 1.66 18.76
N LYS A 224 26.66 0.75 19.74
CA LYS A 224 26.22 -0.62 19.53
C LYS A 224 24.71 -0.63 19.31
N LEU A 225 24.28 -1.19 18.20
CA LEU A 225 22.87 -1.40 17.86
C LEU A 225 22.50 -2.86 18.12
N TYR A 226 21.21 -3.10 18.30
CA TYR A 226 20.65 -4.45 18.23
C TYR A 226 20.20 -4.67 16.78
N PRO A 227 20.67 -5.72 16.09
CA PRO A 227 20.08 -6.13 14.80
C PRO A 227 18.58 -6.38 14.95
N THR A 228 17.80 -6.08 13.91
CA THR A 228 16.40 -6.52 13.80
C THR A 228 16.35 -8.02 13.48
N ASP A 229 15.25 -8.69 13.83
CA ASP A 229 15.08 -10.11 13.51
C ASP A 229 15.11 -10.34 11.98
N GLU A 230 14.53 -9.42 11.21
CA GLU A 230 14.60 -9.38 9.74
C GLU A 230 16.05 -9.29 9.21
N LEU A 231 16.92 -8.49 9.86
CA LEU A 231 18.34 -8.43 9.52
C LEU A 231 19.08 -9.73 9.87
N ILE A 232 18.75 -10.35 11.01
CA ILE A 232 19.34 -11.64 11.40
C ILE A 232 18.95 -12.72 10.38
N SER A 233 17.68 -12.81 10.00
CA SER A 233 17.22 -13.74 8.96
C SER A 233 17.91 -13.49 7.61
N LEU A 234 18.04 -12.24 7.17
CA LEU A 234 18.74 -11.91 5.92
C LEU A 234 20.20 -12.40 5.94
N LEU A 235 20.91 -12.17 7.04
CA LEU A 235 22.33 -12.54 7.18
C LEU A 235 22.54 -14.06 7.36
N VAL A 236 21.58 -14.78 7.94
CA VAL A 236 21.59 -16.24 7.98
C VAL A 236 21.36 -16.82 6.58
N ASN A 237 20.31 -16.39 5.89
CA ASN A 237 19.97 -16.87 4.54
C ASN A 237 21.09 -16.59 3.52
N GLN A 238 21.77 -15.44 3.62
CA GLN A 238 22.94 -15.14 2.79
C GLN A 238 24.07 -16.14 3.03
N LYS A 239 24.39 -16.42 4.31
CA LYS A 239 25.46 -17.37 4.67
C LYS A 239 25.15 -18.78 4.18
N GLU A 240 23.90 -19.23 4.30
CA GLU A 240 23.47 -20.54 3.79
C GLU A 240 23.67 -20.66 2.28
N HIS A 241 23.32 -19.63 1.50
CA HIS A 241 23.60 -19.61 0.05
C HIS A 241 25.09 -19.55 -0.30
N GLU A 242 25.93 -18.87 0.49
CA GLU A 242 27.39 -18.87 0.30
C GLU A 242 27.96 -20.28 0.57
N ASP A 243 27.53 -20.92 1.67
CA ASP A 243 27.87 -22.31 2.03
C ASP A 243 27.34 -23.34 1.02
N GLU A 244 26.25 -23.07 0.29
CA GLU A 244 25.75 -23.89 -0.82
C GLU A 244 26.57 -23.71 -2.09
N GLN A 245 26.82 -22.46 -2.51
CA GLN A 245 27.55 -22.15 -3.74
C GLN A 245 28.96 -22.75 -3.74
N GLN A 246 29.63 -22.75 -2.58
CA GLN A 246 30.97 -23.31 -2.45
C GLN A 246 31.01 -24.86 -2.54
N LYS A 247 29.87 -25.55 -2.40
CA LYS A 247 29.73 -27.00 -2.64
C LYS A 247 29.43 -27.36 -4.10
N LEU A 248 28.97 -26.39 -4.91
CA LEU A 248 28.40 -26.63 -6.24
C LEU A 248 29.38 -26.44 -7.43
N ILE A 249 30.70 -26.38 -7.17
CA ILE A 249 31.73 -26.26 -8.23
C ILE A 249 32.02 -27.66 -8.81
N PRO A 250 31.56 -28.00 -10.04
CA PRO A 250 31.71 -29.35 -10.59
C PRO A 250 33.05 -29.50 -11.32
N GLU A 251 33.77 -30.60 -11.08
CA GLU A 251 35.06 -30.82 -11.73
C GLU A 251 34.88 -31.32 -13.18
N LYS A 252 35.15 -30.43 -14.16
CA LYS A 252 35.31 -30.68 -15.62
C LYS A 252 34.07 -31.17 -16.41
N GLN A 253 33.33 -30.24 -17.04
CA GLN A 253 32.63 -30.50 -18.33
C GLN A 253 32.51 -29.25 -19.22
N SER A 254 32.82 -29.42 -20.53
CA SER A 254 32.48 -28.59 -21.70
C SER A 254 32.78 -27.08 -21.65
N ASP A 255 33.72 -26.62 -22.50
CA ASP A 255 34.26 -25.25 -22.46
C ASP A 255 33.39 -24.16 -23.11
N GLU A 256 32.47 -24.49 -24.02
CA GLU A 256 31.66 -23.48 -24.75
C GLU A 256 30.31 -23.15 -24.09
N LEU A 257 29.54 -24.16 -23.68
CA LEU A 257 28.26 -23.93 -22.98
C LEU A 257 28.48 -23.35 -21.58
N SER A 258 29.61 -23.70 -20.93
CA SER A 258 29.96 -23.16 -19.61
C SER A 258 30.13 -21.65 -19.63
N GLU A 259 30.68 -21.03 -20.68
CA GLU A 259 30.87 -19.57 -20.73
C GLU A 259 29.52 -18.80 -20.71
N LEU A 260 28.49 -19.31 -21.39
CA LEU A 260 27.16 -18.71 -21.36
C LEU A 260 26.45 -18.92 -20.01
N PHE A 261 26.58 -20.10 -19.40
CA PHE A 261 26.03 -20.34 -18.07
C PHE A 261 26.76 -19.54 -16.98
N VAL A 262 28.07 -19.33 -17.10
CA VAL A 262 28.85 -18.45 -16.22
C VAL A 262 28.33 -17.02 -16.34
N LYS A 263 28.23 -16.44 -17.54
CA LYS A 263 27.74 -15.06 -17.73
C LYS A 263 26.32 -14.84 -17.20
N GLN A 264 25.42 -15.82 -17.37
CA GLN A 264 24.07 -15.75 -16.79
C GLN A 264 24.08 -15.88 -15.26
N LYS A 265 24.95 -16.73 -14.70
CA LYS A 265 25.13 -16.91 -13.25
C LYS A 265 25.69 -15.64 -12.61
N GLU A 266 26.76 -15.07 -13.15
CA GLU A 266 27.41 -13.83 -12.69
C GLU A 266 26.40 -12.67 -12.65
N HIS A 267 25.66 -12.43 -13.72
CA HIS A 267 24.64 -11.38 -13.76
C HIS A 267 23.50 -11.60 -12.76
N LYS A 268 23.07 -12.86 -12.52
CA LYS A 268 22.08 -13.18 -11.49
C LYS A 268 22.63 -12.98 -10.07
N GLU A 269 23.89 -13.33 -9.84
CA GLU A 269 24.57 -13.12 -8.55
C GLU A 269 24.81 -11.64 -8.25
N GLU A 270 25.14 -10.83 -9.26
CA GLU A 270 25.23 -9.37 -9.13
C GLU A 270 23.87 -8.75 -8.75
N GLN A 271 22.78 -9.15 -9.43
CA GLN A 271 21.43 -8.70 -9.08
C GLN A 271 21.03 -9.11 -7.66
N LEU A 272 21.32 -10.34 -7.23
CA LEU A 272 21.06 -10.81 -5.87
C LEU A 272 21.87 -10.00 -4.84
N ARG A 273 23.17 -9.76 -5.09
CA ARG A 273 24.03 -8.93 -4.23
C ARG A 273 23.48 -7.50 -4.10
N LEU A 274 23.06 -6.87 -5.19
CA LEU A 274 22.47 -5.53 -5.18
C LEU A 274 21.12 -5.47 -4.41
N ILE A 275 20.32 -6.54 -4.46
CA ILE A 275 19.08 -6.65 -3.68
C ILE A 275 19.39 -6.82 -2.18
N HIS A 276 20.30 -7.73 -1.83
CA HIS A 276 20.70 -7.96 -0.44
C HIS A 276 21.39 -6.73 0.17
N GLU A 277 22.25 -6.03 -0.57
CA GLU A 277 22.90 -4.80 -0.09
C GLU A 277 21.88 -3.71 0.24
N LYS A 278 20.85 -3.52 -0.58
CA LYS A 278 19.77 -2.55 -0.31
C LYS A 278 18.93 -2.92 0.91
N GLN A 279 18.54 -4.18 1.02
CA GLN A 279 17.81 -4.69 2.18
C GLN A 279 18.64 -4.57 3.48
N LEU A 280 19.93 -4.91 3.43
CA LEU A 280 20.89 -4.74 4.52
C LEU A 280 21.00 -3.27 4.94
N LYS A 281 21.18 -2.34 4.00
CA LYS A 281 21.23 -0.89 4.27
C LYS A 281 19.94 -0.38 4.92
N LYS A 282 18.78 -0.82 4.43
CA LYS A 282 17.46 -0.47 4.98
C LYS A 282 17.29 -0.95 6.42
N GLU A 283 17.62 -2.20 6.72
CA GLU A 283 17.50 -2.71 8.09
C GLU A 283 18.52 -2.07 9.06
N CYS A 284 19.72 -1.70 8.58
CA CYS A 284 20.65 -0.89 9.36
C CYS A 284 20.06 0.49 9.72
N LEU A 285 19.39 1.18 8.78
CA LEU A 285 18.69 2.45 9.05
C LEU A 285 17.57 2.28 10.09
N LYS A 286 16.75 1.24 9.94
CA LYS A 286 15.66 0.89 10.88
C LYS A 286 16.17 0.57 12.29
N ALA A 287 17.27 -0.20 12.41
CA ALA A 287 17.91 -0.46 13.70
C ALA A 287 18.48 0.81 14.36
N ARG A 288 18.99 1.76 13.56
CA ARG A 288 19.39 3.10 14.03
C ARG A 288 18.16 3.92 14.47
N GLU A 289 17.06 3.87 13.74
CA GLU A 289 15.82 4.59 14.09
C GLU A 289 15.21 4.09 15.40
N ILE A 290 15.06 2.77 15.59
CA ILE A 290 14.64 2.14 16.85
C ILE A 290 15.57 2.51 18.02
N PHE A 291 16.87 2.72 17.76
CA PHE A 291 17.82 3.20 18.76
C PHE A 291 17.63 4.70 19.07
N LEU A 292 17.33 5.52 18.07
CA LEU A 292 17.09 6.96 18.22
C LEU A 292 15.69 7.29 18.75
N GLU A 293 14.70 6.41 18.64
CA GLU A 293 13.39 6.54 19.31
C GLU A 293 13.52 6.66 20.82
N LYS A 294 14.54 6.00 21.41
CA LYS A 294 14.89 6.11 22.85
C LYS A 294 15.31 7.51 23.26
N VAL A 295 15.70 8.37 22.32
CA VAL A 295 15.95 9.79 22.55
C VAL A 295 14.64 10.56 22.37
N GLN A 296 13.92 10.78 23.47
CA GLN A 296 12.72 11.61 23.48
C GLN A 296 13.11 13.09 23.27
N LEU A 297 12.47 13.74 22.30
CA LEU A 297 12.79 15.09 21.85
C LEU A 297 11.51 15.82 21.45
N HIS A 298 11.28 16.99 22.04
CA HIS A 298 10.21 17.91 21.67
C HIS A 298 10.79 19.23 21.14
N ILE A 299 10.49 19.57 19.88
CA ILE A 299 10.92 20.82 19.25
C ILE A 299 9.78 21.82 19.28
N ASN A 300 10.00 22.99 19.89
CA ASN A 300 9.03 24.07 20.05
C ASN A 300 7.61 23.57 20.44
N PRO A 301 7.47 22.78 21.52
CA PRO A 301 6.20 22.15 21.89
C PRO A 301 5.10 23.18 22.12
N LYS A 302 3.94 22.94 21.49
CA LYS A 302 2.74 23.77 21.55
C LYS A 302 1.57 22.98 22.11
N ASP A 303 0.65 23.69 22.71
CA ASP A 303 -0.62 23.13 23.13
C ASP A 303 -1.52 22.85 21.90
N PRO A 304 -2.17 21.67 21.80
CA PRO A 304 -2.97 21.33 20.62
C PRO A 304 -4.25 22.16 20.50
N ALA A 305 -4.81 22.66 21.61
CA ALA A 305 -6.04 23.45 21.61
C ALA A 305 -5.77 24.94 21.37
N THR A 306 -4.80 25.52 22.10
CA THR A 306 -4.52 26.97 22.03
C THR A 306 -3.45 27.35 21.01
N ARG A 307 -2.65 26.39 20.52
CA ARG A 307 -1.47 26.57 19.65
C ARG A 307 -0.34 27.44 20.25
N LEU A 308 -0.47 27.84 21.51
CA LEU A 308 0.54 28.58 22.27
C LEU A 308 1.70 27.64 22.67
N PRO A 309 2.94 28.16 22.84
CA PRO A 309 4.05 27.36 23.33
C PRO A 309 3.82 26.92 24.79
N LEU A 310 3.96 25.62 25.06
CA LEU A 310 3.89 25.08 26.43
C LEU A 310 5.18 25.43 27.18
N ASN A 311 5.09 25.83 28.47
CA ASN A 311 6.28 25.94 29.33
C ASN A 311 6.76 24.54 29.79
N ASN A 312 7.91 24.45 30.47
CA ASN A 312 8.46 23.16 30.91
C ASN A 312 7.55 22.51 31.98
N GLU A 313 7.05 23.30 32.94
CA GLU A 313 6.10 22.85 33.98
C GLU A 313 4.85 22.16 33.39
N SER A 314 4.27 22.72 32.33
CA SER A 314 3.09 22.15 31.65
C SER A 314 3.39 20.84 30.91
N LEU A 315 4.64 20.57 30.57
CA LEU A 315 5.08 19.31 29.98
C LEU A 315 5.29 18.26 31.08
N ILE A 316 5.95 18.65 32.17
CA ILE A 316 6.13 17.83 33.38
C ILE A 316 4.76 17.40 33.94
N ALA A 317 3.80 18.32 34.05
CA ALA A 317 2.43 18.06 34.47
C ALA A 317 1.63 17.17 33.50
N ARG A 318 2.10 16.99 32.25
CA ARG A 318 1.55 16.04 31.26
C ARG A 318 2.30 14.71 31.25
N GLY A 319 3.21 14.48 32.20
CA GLY A 319 4.02 13.25 32.30
C GLY A 319 5.22 13.19 31.36
N VAL A 320 5.62 14.31 30.74
CA VAL A 320 6.85 14.37 29.92
C VAL A 320 8.06 14.36 30.84
N VAL A 321 8.76 13.23 30.86
CA VAL A 321 10.00 12.99 31.62
C VAL A 321 11.08 12.43 30.68
N THR A 322 12.34 12.39 31.12
CA THR A 322 13.48 11.84 30.32
C THR A 322 13.55 12.38 28.89
N SER A 323 13.29 13.68 28.72
CA SER A 323 13.02 14.31 27.43
C SER A 323 13.87 15.56 27.20
N PHE A 324 14.44 15.68 26.01
CA PHE A 324 15.05 16.92 25.54
C PHE A 324 13.98 17.87 24.99
N ILE A 325 13.99 19.13 25.43
CA ILE A 325 13.10 20.18 24.93
C ILE A 325 13.95 21.23 24.22
N LEU A 326 13.83 21.31 22.89
CA LEU A 326 14.51 22.30 22.07
C LEU A 326 13.55 23.46 21.75
N ARG A 327 13.90 24.68 22.15
CA ARG A 327 13.06 25.88 22.00
C ARG A 327 13.79 26.96 21.23
N GLY A 328 13.07 27.70 20.38
CA GLY A 328 13.59 28.90 19.72
C GLY A 328 13.55 28.87 18.19
N LYS A 329 14.48 29.61 17.58
CA LYS A 329 14.61 29.86 16.14
C LYS A 329 16.08 29.70 15.71
N PRO A 330 16.41 29.62 14.41
CA PRO A 330 17.79 29.63 13.92
C PRO A 330 18.64 30.74 14.57
N ASN A 331 19.85 30.41 15.00
CA ASN A 331 20.79 31.26 15.76
C ASN A 331 20.33 31.63 17.20
N GLN A 332 19.14 31.19 17.64
CA GLN A 332 18.54 31.50 18.94
C GLN A 332 17.80 30.27 19.51
N TYR A 333 18.49 29.12 19.55
CA TYR A 333 17.98 27.92 20.19
C TYR A 333 18.46 27.80 21.64
N SER A 334 17.57 27.29 22.50
CA SER A 334 17.81 26.91 23.90
C SER A 334 17.39 25.44 24.07
N LEU A 335 18.16 24.70 24.86
CA LEU A 335 17.98 23.26 25.05
C LEU A 335 17.82 22.97 26.53
N TYR A 336 16.74 22.27 26.89
CA TYR A 336 16.48 21.80 28.25
C TYR A 336 16.44 20.28 28.27
N TRP A 337 16.80 19.68 29.39
CA TRP A 337 16.59 18.26 29.68
C TRP A 337 15.67 18.14 30.89
N ILE A 338 14.52 17.49 30.71
CA ILE A 338 13.64 17.09 31.81
C ILE A 338 14.08 15.69 32.24
N ASN A 339 14.46 15.52 33.51
CA ASN A 339 14.93 14.23 34.02
C ASN A 339 13.77 13.26 34.38
N THR A 340 14.07 12.13 35.02
CA THR A 340 13.08 11.15 35.52
C THR A 340 12.18 11.68 36.64
N LEU A 341 12.62 12.71 37.35
CA LEU A 341 11.93 13.31 38.52
C LEU A 341 11.07 14.53 38.11
N GLY A 342 10.99 14.85 36.82
CA GLY A 342 10.30 16.04 36.34
C GLY A 342 11.04 17.36 36.65
N LYS A 343 12.32 17.33 37.01
CA LYS A 343 13.16 18.53 37.14
C LYS A 343 13.79 18.85 35.79
N ASP A 344 13.62 20.07 35.31
CA ASP A 344 14.27 20.56 34.11
C ASP A 344 15.61 21.25 34.40
N THR A 345 16.58 21.07 33.51
CA THR A 345 17.88 21.76 33.55
C THR A 345 18.22 22.28 32.16
N GLU A 346 18.63 23.55 32.08
CA GLU A 346 19.14 24.14 30.84
C GLU A 346 20.53 23.59 30.49
N ILE A 347 20.73 23.24 29.22
CA ILE A 347 21.98 22.74 28.67
C ILE A 347 22.60 23.84 27.82
N SER A 348 23.71 24.41 28.31
CA SER A 348 24.47 25.41 27.56
C SER A 348 25.05 24.80 26.28
N LEU A 349 24.49 25.19 25.13
CA LEU A 349 24.98 24.79 23.80
C LEU A 349 26.42 25.27 23.53
N ALA A 350 26.94 26.23 24.28
CA ALA A 350 28.34 26.65 24.21
C ALA A 350 29.33 25.54 24.62
N ALA A 351 28.90 24.56 25.42
CA ALA A 351 29.70 23.37 25.73
C ALA A 351 29.76 22.34 24.58
N TYR A 352 28.96 22.52 23.52
CA TYR A 352 28.84 21.60 22.38
C TYR A 352 29.00 22.37 21.06
N PRO A 353 30.18 22.96 20.78
CA PRO A 353 30.34 23.93 19.68
C PRO A 353 30.02 23.36 18.29
N GLN A 354 30.32 22.08 18.03
CA GLN A 354 29.95 21.41 16.77
C GLN A 354 28.42 21.31 16.60
N PHE A 355 27.71 20.94 17.68
CA PHE A 355 26.25 20.85 17.66
C PHE A 355 25.63 22.24 17.51
N LYS A 356 26.12 23.25 18.24
CA LYS A 356 25.67 24.65 18.08
C LYS A 356 25.89 25.13 16.64
N MET A 357 27.09 24.93 16.08
CA MET A 357 27.40 25.34 14.70
C MET A 357 26.50 24.64 13.67
N TRP A 358 26.26 23.33 13.81
CA TRP A 358 25.31 22.61 12.96
C TRP A 358 23.89 23.17 13.08
N LEU A 359 23.44 23.45 14.30
CA LEU A 359 22.09 23.90 14.60
C LEU A 359 21.84 25.36 14.14
N ASP A 360 22.85 26.21 14.26
CA ASP A 360 22.86 27.58 13.73
C ASP A 360 22.89 27.60 12.19
N SER A 361 23.53 26.60 11.56
CA SER A 361 23.52 26.47 10.09
C SER A 361 22.23 25.87 9.52
N GLN A 362 21.32 25.33 10.36
CA GLN A 362 20.02 24.87 9.90
C GLN A 362 19.01 26.02 9.82
N GLY A 363 18.13 25.97 8.81
CA GLY A 363 16.95 26.82 8.72
C GLY A 363 15.84 26.37 9.68
N ALA A 364 14.59 26.38 9.19
CA ALA A 364 13.52 25.68 9.91
C ALA A 364 13.84 24.18 9.95
N LEU A 365 13.88 23.59 11.16
CA LEU A 365 14.22 22.19 11.35
C LEU A 365 13.19 21.28 10.64
N SER A 366 13.67 20.46 9.71
CA SER A 366 12.86 19.49 8.97
C SER A 366 12.88 18.10 9.61
N GLU A 367 11.93 17.25 9.22
CA GLU A 367 11.85 15.87 9.71
C GLU A 367 13.11 15.05 9.33
N GLU A 368 13.65 15.29 8.13
CA GLU A 368 14.92 14.69 7.64
C GLU A 368 16.14 14.99 8.55
N GLN A 369 16.10 16.09 9.30
CA GLN A 369 17.19 16.51 10.19
C GLN A 369 17.07 15.93 11.60
N LEU A 370 15.92 15.32 11.97
CA LEU A 370 15.69 14.76 13.30
C LEU A 370 16.69 13.65 13.69
N PRO A 371 17.08 12.70 12.81
CA PRO A 371 18.08 11.69 13.16
C PRO A 371 19.46 12.29 13.49
N GLN A 372 19.86 13.34 12.78
CA GLN A 372 21.12 14.05 13.02
C GLN A 372 21.06 14.93 14.27
N LEU A 373 19.93 15.61 14.53
CA LEU A 373 19.69 16.32 15.79
C LEU A 373 19.76 15.35 16.98
N LYS A 374 19.09 14.19 16.90
CA LYS A 374 19.16 13.17 17.94
C LYS A 374 20.56 12.57 18.11
N SER A 375 21.37 12.46 17.04
CA SER A 375 22.76 12.00 17.16
C SER A 375 23.62 12.98 17.97
N TYR A 376 23.46 14.29 17.77
CA TYR A 376 24.11 15.28 18.63
C TYR A 376 23.62 15.22 20.08
N LEU A 377 22.34 14.96 20.33
CA LEU A 377 21.82 14.79 21.70
C LEU A 377 22.41 13.57 22.43
N LEU A 378 22.81 12.51 21.71
CA LEU A 378 23.58 11.38 22.28
C LEU A 378 25.02 11.74 22.69
N SER A 379 25.53 12.92 22.31
CA SER A 379 26.79 13.48 22.79
C SER A 379 26.62 14.37 24.05
N VAL A 380 25.40 14.80 24.35
CA VAL A 380 25.11 15.69 25.47
C VAL A 380 25.18 14.93 26.79
N ASN A 381 26.01 15.43 27.71
CA ASN A 381 26.24 14.83 29.02
C ASN A 381 25.16 15.28 30.03
N THR A 382 24.06 14.53 30.10
CA THR A 382 22.98 14.71 31.10
C THR A 382 23.40 14.27 32.51
N ALA A 383 24.47 13.48 32.67
CA ALA A 383 25.01 13.13 33.99
C ALA A 383 25.62 14.35 34.71
N LYS A 384 26.09 15.38 33.99
CA LYS A 384 26.50 16.67 34.60
C LYS A 384 25.33 17.50 35.11
N THR A 385 24.12 17.32 34.57
CA THR A 385 22.89 17.94 35.10
C THR A 385 22.30 17.15 36.26
N LEU A 386 22.74 15.90 36.45
CA LEU A 386 22.65 15.13 37.70
C LEU A 386 23.82 15.51 38.64
N THR A 387 24.13 16.81 38.79
CA THR A 387 24.97 17.32 39.89
C THR A 387 24.42 16.86 41.24
N GLY A 388 23.09 16.77 41.33
CA GLY A 388 22.36 16.04 42.35
C GLY A 388 22.49 14.51 42.26
N ILE A 389 23.69 13.95 42.11
CA ILE A 389 23.96 12.58 42.58
C ILE A 389 23.96 12.54 44.10
N GLU A 390 24.43 13.61 44.76
CA GLU A 390 24.19 13.78 46.20
C GLU A 390 22.71 14.08 46.47
N ASP A 391 22.04 14.98 45.72
CA ASP A 391 20.59 15.19 45.87
C ASP A 391 19.80 13.87 45.73
N PHE A 392 20.03 13.08 44.67
CA PHE A 392 19.38 11.79 44.46
C PHE A 392 19.72 10.79 45.57
N LYS A 393 20.97 10.75 46.05
CA LYS A 393 21.37 9.89 47.17
C LYS A 393 20.71 10.34 48.47
N ASN A 394 20.56 11.64 48.69
CA ASN A 394 19.88 12.24 49.84
C ASN A 394 18.37 12.02 49.78
N GLU A 395 17.74 12.14 48.61
CA GLU A 395 16.31 11.92 48.36
C GLU A 395 15.95 10.43 48.41
N LEU A 396 16.81 9.56 47.89
CA LEU A 396 16.72 8.10 48.08
C LEU A 396 16.91 7.73 49.56
N GLN A 397 17.89 8.34 50.25
CA GLN A 397 18.11 8.14 51.68
C GLN A 397 16.96 8.71 52.51
N GLU A 398 16.32 9.81 52.10
CA GLU A 398 15.10 10.35 52.71
C GLU A 398 13.93 9.39 52.52
N CYS A 399 13.70 8.88 51.31
CA CYS A 399 12.69 7.85 51.04
C CYS A 399 12.92 6.57 51.86
N LEU A 400 14.18 6.15 52.04
CA LEU A 400 14.54 4.97 52.83
C LEU A 400 14.44 5.21 54.34
N THR A 401 14.75 6.41 54.84
CA THR A 401 14.75 6.74 56.27
C THR A 401 13.39 7.21 56.80
N GLN A 402 12.57 7.87 55.98
CA GLN A 402 11.15 8.09 56.26
C GLN A 402 10.35 6.76 56.23
N GLY A 403 10.91 5.75 55.56
CA GLY A 403 10.34 4.41 55.42
C GLY A 403 9.02 4.41 54.64
N PRO A 404 8.27 3.30 54.66
CA PRO A 404 6.90 3.31 54.18
C PRO A 404 6.06 4.23 55.08
N LYS A 405 5.83 5.47 54.62
CA LYS A 405 5.00 6.47 55.30
C LYS A 405 3.70 5.80 55.72
N LYS A 406 3.49 5.64 57.04
CA LYS A 406 2.26 5.07 57.59
C LYS A 406 1.10 5.90 57.07
N ALA A 407 0.28 5.32 56.19
CA ALA A 407 -0.86 6.00 55.60
C ALA A 407 -1.71 6.59 56.73
N VAL A 408 -1.92 7.91 56.69
CA VAL A 408 -2.64 8.63 57.73
C VAL A 408 -4.11 8.27 57.60
N ASN A 409 -4.54 7.29 58.40
CA ASN A 409 -5.86 6.68 58.35
C ASN A 409 -6.99 7.71 58.57
N THR A 410 -7.51 8.24 57.45
CA THR A 410 -8.78 8.95 57.38
C THR A 410 -9.80 8.01 56.75
N GLY A 411 -10.62 7.37 57.60
CA GLY A 411 -11.60 6.35 57.20
C GLY A 411 -11.13 4.93 57.50
N SER A 412 -11.92 4.20 58.29
CA SER A 412 -11.54 2.90 58.83
C SER A 412 -11.99 1.72 57.97
N GLN A 413 -11.04 0.95 57.43
CA GLN A 413 -11.16 -0.51 57.35
C GLN A 413 -9.82 -1.17 57.74
N LYS A 414 -9.88 -2.20 58.59
CA LYS A 414 -8.68 -2.95 59.03
C LYS A 414 -8.29 -4.01 57.99
N THR A 415 -7.62 -3.61 56.92
CA THR A 415 -6.80 -4.54 56.13
C THR A 415 -5.42 -4.65 56.79
N ILE A 416 -5.12 -5.82 57.36
CA ILE A 416 -3.76 -6.11 57.83
C ILE A 416 -2.86 -6.13 56.58
N PRO A 417 -1.76 -5.35 56.51
CA PRO A 417 -0.85 -5.42 55.39
C PRO A 417 -0.23 -6.82 55.37
N LYS A 418 -0.67 -7.66 54.43
CA LYS A 418 -0.07 -8.98 54.22
C LYS A 418 1.40 -8.76 53.89
N ARG A 419 2.27 -9.24 54.78
CA ARG A 419 3.72 -9.40 54.54
C ARG A 419 3.91 -10.00 53.16
N LEU A 420 4.76 -9.39 52.33
CA LEU A 420 4.93 -9.78 50.93
C LEU A 420 5.21 -11.29 50.83
N GLU A 421 4.22 -12.06 50.39
CA GLU A 421 4.27 -13.51 50.45
C GLU A 421 5.11 -14.01 49.27
N MET A 422 6.37 -14.36 49.53
CA MET A 422 7.28 -14.96 48.55
C MET A 422 6.70 -16.25 47.93
N SER A 423 5.78 -16.91 48.64
CA SER A 423 4.90 -17.99 48.17
C SER A 423 4.09 -17.60 46.92
N LEU A 424 3.56 -16.39 46.83
CA LEU A 424 2.80 -15.91 45.65
C LEU A 424 3.70 -15.67 44.43
N PHE A 425 5.00 -15.50 44.63
CA PHE A 425 5.99 -15.42 43.55
C PHE A 425 6.58 -16.80 43.18
N ALA A 426 6.26 -17.87 43.93
CA ALA A 426 6.70 -19.22 43.59
C ALA A 426 6.13 -19.68 42.24
N ASP A 427 4.90 -19.30 41.90
CA ASP A 427 4.31 -19.58 40.58
C ASP A 427 5.00 -18.79 39.46
N VAL A 428 5.50 -17.58 39.71
CA VAL A 428 6.29 -16.80 38.74
C VAL A 428 7.64 -17.48 38.50
N VAL A 429 8.34 -17.87 39.57
CA VAL A 429 9.61 -18.64 39.49
C VAL A 429 9.38 -19.98 38.77
N LYS A 430 8.27 -20.66 39.04
CA LYS A 430 7.88 -21.91 38.38
C LYS A 430 7.56 -21.70 36.91
N THR A 431 6.87 -20.62 36.54
CA THR A 431 6.55 -20.30 35.13
C THR A 431 7.83 -20.02 34.33
N VAL A 432 8.79 -19.28 34.92
CA VAL A 432 10.11 -19.04 34.31
C VAL A 432 10.90 -20.35 34.17
N ALA A 433 10.90 -21.21 35.19
CA ALA A 433 11.53 -22.53 35.13
C ALA A 433 10.87 -23.47 34.10
N GLU A 434 9.54 -23.43 33.95
CA GLU A 434 8.80 -24.19 32.94
C GLU A 434 9.01 -23.64 31.53
N GLN A 435 9.19 -22.32 31.35
CA GLN A 435 9.62 -21.74 30.07
C GLN A 435 11.02 -22.23 29.66
N HIS A 436 11.99 -22.21 30.58
CA HIS A 436 13.33 -22.78 30.34
C HIS A 436 13.33 -24.30 30.10
N LYS A 437 12.26 -25.02 30.51
CA LYS A 437 12.11 -26.45 30.27
C LYS A 437 11.37 -26.77 28.97
N LYS A 438 10.47 -25.90 28.51
CA LYS A 438 9.73 -26.04 27.24
C LYS A 438 10.58 -25.74 25.99
N THR A 439 11.75 -25.12 26.14
CA THR A 439 12.72 -24.94 25.05
C THR A 439 13.58 -26.19 24.75
N SER A 440 13.26 -27.36 25.33
CA SER A 440 14.08 -28.58 25.20
C SER A 440 13.44 -29.74 24.43
N ASP A 441 12.12 -29.79 24.24
CA ASP A 441 11.43 -30.97 23.70
C ASP A 441 10.15 -30.64 22.92
N LYS A 442 10.00 -31.27 21.73
CA LYS A 442 8.81 -31.38 20.85
C LYS A 442 8.32 -30.09 20.17
N GLU A 443 8.29 -30.01 18.84
CA GLU A 443 7.45 -30.71 17.83
C GLU A 443 6.04 -30.11 17.68
N GLU A 444 5.56 -30.02 16.43
CA GLU A 444 4.26 -29.43 16.06
C GLU A 444 3.06 -30.18 16.66
N PRO A 445 1.92 -29.48 16.79
CA PRO A 445 0.85 -29.83 15.85
C PRO A 445 0.08 -28.65 15.23
N GLN A 446 -0.46 -28.90 14.05
CA GLN A 446 -1.34 -28.01 13.27
C GLN A 446 -2.65 -27.64 14.00
N GLN A 447 -3.21 -26.46 13.71
CA GLN A 447 -4.64 -26.19 13.90
C GLN A 447 -5.28 -25.48 12.70
N LYS A 448 -6.60 -25.73 12.52
CA LYS A 448 -7.46 -25.19 11.46
C LYS A 448 -8.11 -23.86 11.87
N PRO A 449 -8.62 -23.06 10.91
CA PRO A 449 -9.12 -21.71 11.18
C PRO A 449 -10.48 -21.66 11.90
N SER A 450 -10.78 -20.50 12.48
CA SER A 450 -12.08 -20.13 13.05
C SER A 450 -12.58 -18.81 12.44
N THR A 451 -13.91 -18.61 12.39
CA THR A 451 -14.55 -17.52 11.61
C THR A 451 -15.79 -16.95 12.32
N VAL A 452 -15.72 -15.69 12.76
CA VAL A 452 -16.82 -14.82 13.25
C VAL A 452 -16.34 -13.38 12.92
N ALA A 453 -16.97 -12.58 12.03
CA ALA A 453 -18.21 -11.79 12.17
C ALA A 453 -18.19 -10.76 13.34
N LYS A 454 -18.90 -9.61 13.36
CA LYS A 454 -19.46 -8.64 12.37
C LYS A 454 -20.36 -7.67 13.19
N GLU A 455 -20.03 -6.38 13.29
CA GLU A 455 -20.87 -5.29 13.87
C GLU A 455 -20.19 -3.95 13.49
N LEU A 456 -20.78 -2.87 12.96
CA LEU A 456 -22.16 -2.45 12.62
C LEU A 456 -22.97 -1.76 13.74
N ILE A 457 -22.89 -0.41 13.79
CA ILE A 457 -23.82 0.51 14.49
C ILE A 457 -24.00 1.78 13.63
N ASP A 458 -25.25 2.22 13.45
CA ASP A 458 -25.67 3.47 12.77
C ASP A 458 -26.07 4.59 13.75
N SER A 459 -26.13 5.85 13.29
CA SER A 459 -26.98 6.93 13.85
C SER A 459 -27.07 8.18 12.93
N GLU A 460 -28.28 8.57 12.52
CA GLU A 460 -28.66 9.82 11.83
C GLU A 460 -29.25 10.87 12.83
N GLU A 461 -29.52 12.16 12.54
CA GLU A 461 -28.72 13.22 11.89
C GLU A 461 -28.69 14.47 12.84
N ILE A 462 -29.44 15.58 12.80
CA ILE A 462 -30.23 16.42 11.84
C ILE A 462 -30.32 17.85 12.47
N PRO A 463 -30.65 18.97 11.77
CA PRO A 463 -30.29 19.43 10.43
C PRO A 463 -29.79 20.91 10.39
N SER A 464 -29.11 21.37 9.32
CA SER A 464 -29.29 22.77 8.81
C SER A 464 -28.62 23.09 7.45
N ALA A 465 -29.44 23.38 6.43
CA ALA A 465 -29.21 24.28 5.28
C ALA A 465 -28.00 24.03 4.32
N PRO A 466 -28.11 24.41 3.02
CA PRO A 466 -27.32 23.75 1.98
C PRO A 466 -25.93 24.38 1.71
N THR A 467 -24.93 23.52 1.59
CA THR A 467 -23.66 23.79 0.89
C THR A 467 -23.44 22.68 -0.13
N VAL A 468 -22.98 23.01 -1.35
CA VAL A 468 -22.84 22.04 -2.45
C VAL A 468 -21.67 21.08 -2.19
N SER A 469 -21.96 19.96 -1.53
CA SER A 469 -20.99 18.91 -1.26
C SER A 469 -20.73 18.05 -2.49
N SER A 470 -19.45 17.84 -2.83
CA SER A 470 -19.04 16.81 -3.78
C SER A 470 -19.52 15.43 -3.31
N THR A 471 -20.42 14.80 -4.05
CA THR A 471 -20.90 13.45 -3.78
C THR A 471 -19.76 12.46 -3.98
N ARG A 472 -19.14 12.01 -2.89
CA ARG A 472 -18.19 10.88 -2.91
C ARG A 472 -18.87 9.68 -3.56
N LEU A 473 -18.23 9.07 -4.55
CA LEU A 473 -18.71 7.78 -5.07
C LEU A 473 -18.66 6.75 -3.94
N HIS A 474 -19.79 6.10 -3.68
CA HIS A 474 -19.84 4.91 -2.84
C HIS A 474 -19.09 3.77 -3.53
N ALA A 475 -17.85 3.53 -3.11
CA ALA A 475 -16.98 2.48 -3.66
C ALA A 475 -17.65 1.10 -3.60
N ASP A 476 -18.49 0.89 -2.58
CA ASP A 476 -19.26 -0.33 -2.32
C ASP A 476 -20.12 -0.75 -3.51
N LYS A 477 -20.68 0.22 -4.26
CA LYS A 477 -21.51 -0.04 -5.46
C LYS A 477 -20.69 -0.49 -6.68
N TYR A 478 -19.38 -0.27 -6.66
CA TYR A 478 -18.44 -0.63 -7.75
C TYR A 478 -17.46 -1.74 -7.36
N ALA A 479 -17.51 -2.22 -6.11
CA ALA A 479 -16.63 -3.29 -5.61
C ALA A 479 -16.73 -4.57 -6.46
N ALA A 480 -17.94 -4.93 -6.92
CA ALA A 480 -18.18 -6.06 -7.81
C ALA A 480 -17.41 -5.96 -9.15
N LEU A 481 -17.34 -4.78 -9.75
CA LEU A 481 -16.56 -4.54 -10.98
C LEU A 481 -15.05 -4.61 -10.68
N SER A 482 -14.58 -4.04 -9.57
CA SER A 482 -13.16 -4.12 -9.19
C SER A 482 -12.68 -5.55 -8.95
N LEU A 483 -13.53 -6.43 -8.42
CA LEU A 483 -13.26 -7.87 -8.28
C LEU A 483 -13.09 -8.56 -9.64
N LEU A 484 -13.94 -8.22 -10.61
CA LEU A 484 -13.95 -8.81 -11.95
C LEU A 484 -12.63 -8.53 -12.69
N PHE A 485 -12.09 -7.31 -12.61
CA PHE A 485 -10.76 -6.97 -13.15
C PHE A 485 -9.60 -7.55 -12.32
N SER A 486 -9.75 -7.67 -11.00
CA SER A 486 -8.65 -8.12 -10.11
C SER A 486 -8.32 -9.61 -10.21
N GLN A 487 -9.25 -10.46 -10.66
CA GLN A 487 -9.01 -11.91 -10.74
C GLN A 487 -8.19 -12.34 -11.97
N ARG A 488 -8.32 -11.62 -13.10
CA ARG A 488 -7.70 -12.00 -14.39
C ARG A 488 -6.16 -12.02 -14.33
N GLY A 489 -5.56 -11.19 -13.48
CA GLY A 489 -4.11 -11.13 -13.27
C GLY A 489 -3.46 -12.35 -12.59
N LYS A 490 -4.25 -13.37 -12.17
CA LYS A 490 -3.72 -14.60 -11.56
C LYS A 490 -3.83 -15.86 -12.43
N GLN A 491 -4.55 -15.83 -13.54
CA GLN A 491 -4.79 -17.03 -14.37
C GLN A 491 -3.75 -17.27 -15.47
N ILE A 492 -2.93 -16.27 -15.81
CA ILE A 492 -1.89 -16.38 -16.86
C ILE A 492 -0.66 -17.20 -16.37
N ALA A 493 -0.62 -17.60 -15.11
CA ALA A 493 0.53 -18.29 -14.48
C ALA A 493 0.42 -19.83 -14.42
N GLN A 494 -0.63 -20.45 -14.97
CA GLN A 494 -0.80 -21.91 -14.96
C GLN A 494 -1.37 -22.44 -16.29
N GLU A 495 -0.48 -22.60 -17.26
CA GLU A 495 -0.72 -23.38 -18.48
C GLU A 495 0.11 -24.68 -18.40
N PRO A 496 -0.50 -25.88 -18.54
CA PRO A 496 0.24 -27.13 -18.44
C PRO A 496 1.05 -27.41 -19.72
N ARG A 497 2.25 -27.96 -19.58
CA ARG A 497 3.01 -28.49 -20.72
C ARG A 497 2.48 -29.86 -21.10
N ASP A 498 2.04 -30.03 -22.35
CA ASP A 498 1.78 -31.35 -22.92
C ASP A 498 3.10 -32.09 -23.19
N GLU A 499 3.26 -33.25 -22.56
CA GLU A 499 4.28 -34.24 -22.91
C GLU A 499 3.59 -35.48 -23.51
N THR A 500 3.59 -35.62 -24.83
CA THR A 500 3.79 -36.92 -25.52
C THR A 500 3.80 -36.82 -27.05
N GLN A 501 4.86 -37.32 -27.67
CA GLN A 501 4.79 -38.00 -28.97
C GLN A 501 5.75 -39.20 -28.97
N PRO A 502 5.28 -40.44 -29.23
CA PRO A 502 6.15 -41.55 -29.57
C PRO A 502 6.55 -41.47 -31.06
N GLY A 503 7.81 -41.77 -31.37
CA GLY A 503 8.31 -41.75 -32.74
C GLY A 503 7.81 -42.92 -33.60
N HIS A 504 7.61 -42.68 -34.89
CA HIS A 504 7.42 -43.72 -35.90
C HIS A 504 8.72 -43.99 -36.65
N THR A 505 9.05 -45.28 -36.78
CA THR A 505 10.21 -45.77 -37.55
C THR A 505 9.73 -46.48 -38.83
N LEU A 506 10.47 -46.24 -39.92
CA LEU A 506 10.52 -46.97 -41.20
C LEU A 506 9.55 -48.15 -41.40
N ILE A 507 8.69 -48.05 -42.42
CA ILE A 507 9.00 -48.63 -43.74
C ILE A 507 8.93 -47.52 -44.77
#